data_AF-A0A958CQC6-F1
#
_entry.id   AF-A0A958CQC6-F1
#
_cell.length_a   1.000
_cell.length_b   1.000
_cell.length_c   1.000
_cell.angle_alpha   90.00
_cell.angle_beta   90.00
_cell.angle_gamma   90.00
#
_symmetry.space_group_name_H-M   'P 1'
#
loop_
_entity.id
_entity.type
_entity.pdbx_description
1 polymer ?
#
loop_
_entity_poly.entity_id
_entity_poly.type
_entity_poly.pdbx_seq_one_letter_code
_entity_poly.pdbx_strand_id
1 'polypeptide(L)'
;MKKIPSLLIRSSLLVTLLLAQASVTLAAPAEDATPGQSTQQAEDRPFILPFAEPPGPDTWLLGQTYGNTVGAYFNRNTTYRYSGGIHFGIDLSAPCGTEIVAIADGVVALVDATAYGSLPHNLIIDHPQLG
;
A
#
# COMPACT_ATOMS: atom_id res chain seq x y z
N MET A 1 -36.84 57.29 -9.90
CA MET A 1 -37.70 57.08 -8.71
C MET A 1 -37.10 55.93 -7.88
N LYS A 2 -36.90 56.15 -6.57
CA LYS A 2 -36.37 55.24 -5.49
C LYS A 2 -34.89 54.80 -5.64
N LYS A 3 -33.88 55.48 -5.06
CA LYS A 3 -33.33 55.47 -3.66
C LYS A 3 -32.86 54.05 -3.21
N ILE A 4 -31.58 53.64 -3.32
CA ILE A 4 -30.37 53.82 -2.43
C ILE A 4 -30.58 53.23 -1.00
N PRO A 5 -29.60 52.64 -0.23
CA PRO A 5 -28.16 52.32 -0.42
C PRO A 5 -27.71 50.88 -0.01
N SER A 6 -26.58 50.38 -0.56
CA SER A 6 -25.29 50.12 0.12
C SER A 6 -25.27 50.00 1.66
N LEU A 7 -24.98 48.80 2.16
CA LEU A 7 -24.60 48.56 3.56
C LEU A 7 -23.08 48.56 3.69
N LEU A 8 -22.56 49.69 4.16
CA LEU A 8 -21.15 49.92 4.50
C LEU A 8 -20.98 49.75 6.02
N ILE A 9 -19.90 49.05 6.40
CA ILE A 9 -19.03 49.28 7.57
C ILE A 9 -19.56 48.84 8.95
N ARG A 10 -18.73 48.07 9.68
CA ARG A 10 -18.08 48.43 10.97
C ARG A 10 -17.36 47.19 11.53
N SER A 11 -16.03 47.21 11.52
CA SER A 11 -15.16 47.54 12.68
C SER A 11 -15.12 46.40 13.70
N SER A 12 -14.03 45.65 13.75
CA SER A 12 -12.83 45.93 14.58
C SER A 12 -12.89 45.16 15.89
N LEU A 13 -11.90 44.29 16.08
CA LEU A 13 -11.06 44.23 17.28
C LEU A 13 -11.78 44.47 18.62
N LEU A 14 -12.03 43.41 19.39
CA LEU A 14 -11.92 43.29 20.86
C LEU A 14 -12.82 42.15 21.35
N VAL A 15 -12.28 40.94 21.54
CA VAL A 15 -12.55 40.10 22.73
C VAL A 15 -11.30 39.25 22.97
N THR A 16 -10.22 39.89 23.40
CA THR A 16 -9.19 39.26 24.21
C THR A 16 -9.68 39.28 25.65
N LEU A 17 -10.29 38.19 26.13
CA LEU A 17 -10.37 37.93 27.57
C LEU A 17 -10.48 36.43 27.88
N LEU A 18 -9.31 35.83 28.08
CA LEU A 18 -8.95 35.10 29.29
C LEU A 18 -9.95 34.03 29.80
N LEU A 19 -9.81 32.79 29.33
CA LEU A 19 -9.90 31.63 30.22
C LEU A 19 -8.57 30.88 30.17
N ALA A 20 -7.75 31.17 31.16
CA ALA A 20 -6.63 30.32 31.56
C ALA A 20 -7.21 28.97 32.01
N GLN A 21 -7.18 27.96 31.14
CA GLN A 21 -7.36 26.58 31.57
C GLN A 21 -5.99 25.99 31.86
N ALA A 22 -5.64 26.03 33.14
CA ALA A 22 -4.56 25.22 33.69
C ALA A 22 -4.95 23.74 33.49
N SER A 23 -4.43 23.14 32.44
CA SER A 23 -4.44 21.68 32.31
C SER A 23 -3.35 21.16 33.23
N VAL A 24 -3.75 20.64 34.39
CA VAL A 24 -2.88 19.85 35.26
C VAL A 24 -2.45 18.63 34.44
N THR A 25 -1.22 18.65 33.94
CA THR A 25 -0.59 17.48 33.32
C THR A 25 -0.29 16.48 34.43
N LEU A 26 -1.12 15.45 34.54
CA LEU A 26 -0.75 14.25 35.29
C LEU A 26 0.39 13.58 34.49
N ALA A 27 1.63 13.81 34.92
CA ALA A 27 2.78 13.10 34.38
C ALA A 27 2.62 11.62 34.71
N ALA A 28 2.14 10.85 33.73
CA ALA A 28 2.29 9.40 33.76
C ALA A 28 3.80 9.11 33.78
N PRO A 29 4.28 8.10 34.55
CA PRO A 29 5.66 7.68 34.42
C PRO A 29 5.88 7.29 32.97
N ALA A 30 6.97 7.80 32.39
CA ALA A 30 7.47 7.30 31.12
C ALA A 30 7.86 5.84 31.36
N GLU A 31 6.94 4.94 31.06
CA GLU A 31 7.32 3.56 30.77
C GLU A 31 8.24 3.66 29.56
N ASP A 32 9.51 3.29 29.74
CA ASP A 32 10.43 3.02 28.66
C ASP A 32 9.68 2.09 27.69
N ALA A 33 9.14 2.67 26.62
CA ALA A 33 8.60 1.96 25.50
C ALA A 33 9.79 1.31 24.79
N THR A 34 10.30 0.25 25.40
CA THR A 34 11.07 -0.77 24.71
C THR A 34 10.19 -1.15 23.53
N PRO A 35 10.64 -0.98 22.27
CA PRO A 35 9.86 -1.41 21.12
C PRO A 35 9.46 -2.84 21.42
N GLY A 36 8.14 -3.06 21.54
CA GLY A 36 7.62 -4.38 21.81
C GLY A 36 8.20 -5.28 20.74
N GLN A 37 9.17 -6.10 21.12
CA GLN A 37 9.48 -7.31 20.40
C GLN A 37 8.17 -8.07 20.44
N SER A 38 7.40 -7.93 19.37
CA SER A 38 6.38 -8.89 19.04
C SER A 38 7.16 -10.18 18.80
N THR A 39 7.39 -10.94 19.86
CA THR A 39 7.46 -12.39 19.74
C THR A 39 6.04 -12.84 19.42
N GLN A 40 5.54 -12.44 18.24
CA GLN A 40 4.68 -13.31 17.48
C GLN A 40 5.54 -14.55 17.30
N GLN A 41 5.24 -15.55 18.11
CA GLN A 41 5.62 -16.91 17.79
C GLN A 41 5.28 -17.06 16.31
N ALA A 42 6.32 -17.22 15.48
CA ALA A 42 6.15 -17.37 14.06
C ALA A 42 5.36 -18.66 13.88
N GLU A 43 4.04 -18.54 13.87
CA GLU A 43 3.18 -19.47 13.14
C GLU A 43 3.89 -19.69 11.80
N ASP A 44 4.07 -20.94 11.39
CA ASP A 44 4.62 -21.35 10.10
C ASP A 44 3.86 -20.63 8.97
N ARG A 45 4.25 -19.38 8.69
CA ARG A 45 3.74 -18.55 7.61
C ARG A 45 4.86 -18.57 6.58
N PRO A 46 4.90 -19.60 5.72
CA PRO A 46 6.01 -19.80 4.80
C PRO A 46 6.05 -18.69 3.73
N PHE A 47 4.94 -17.98 3.54
CA PHE A 47 4.80 -16.96 2.52
C PHE A 47 5.09 -15.55 3.03
N ILE A 48 5.99 -14.86 2.33
CA ILE A 48 6.26 -13.43 2.44
C ILE A 48 5.81 -12.70 1.17
N LEU A 49 5.95 -11.37 1.17
CA LEU A 49 5.87 -10.58 -0.05
C LEU A 49 7.20 -10.66 -0.83
N PRO A 50 7.21 -10.45 -2.16
CA PRO A 50 8.39 -10.63 -2.99
C PRO A 50 9.42 -9.48 -2.87
N PHE A 51 9.47 -8.80 -1.72
CA PHE A 51 10.42 -7.75 -1.38
C PHE A 51 10.86 -7.91 0.07
N ALA A 52 12.16 -7.74 0.33
CA ALA A 52 12.70 -7.73 1.70
C ALA A 52 12.33 -6.46 2.47
N GLU A 53 12.25 -5.32 1.76
CA GLU A 53 11.93 -4.02 2.34
C GLU A 53 10.41 -3.80 2.48
N PRO A 54 9.94 -3.06 3.50
CA PRO A 54 8.53 -2.67 3.62
C PRO A 54 8.10 -1.73 2.48
N PRO A 55 6.79 -1.62 2.21
CA PRO A 55 6.28 -0.72 1.18
C PRO A 55 6.48 0.74 1.57
N GLY A 56 6.74 1.59 0.58
CA GLY A 56 7.06 2.99 0.79
C GLY A 56 7.26 3.74 -0.53
N PRO A 57 7.29 5.08 -0.50
CA PRO A 57 7.42 5.90 -1.71
C PRO A 57 8.68 5.60 -2.54
N ASP A 58 9.76 5.17 -1.88
CA ASP A 58 11.06 4.89 -2.51
C ASP A 58 11.33 3.39 -2.68
N THR A 59 10.40 2.51 -2.28
CA THR A 59 10.56 1.05 -2.34
C THR A 59 9.53 0.45 -3.30
N TRP A 60 8.41 -0.05 -2.79
CA TRP A 60 7.37 -0.64 -3.62
C TRP A 60 5.98 -0.26 -3.12
N LEU A 61 5.03 -0.25 -4.04
CA LEU A 61 3.63 0.07 -3.80
C LEU A 61 2.72 -0.95 -4.52
N LEU A 62 1.56 -1.23 -3.93
CA LEU A 62 0.51 -2.00 -4.60
C LEU A 62 -0.06 -1.18 -5.76
N GLY A 63 0.13 -1.66 -6.99
CA GLY A 63 -0.42 -1.07 -8.20
C GLY A 63 -1.84 -1.58 -8.51
N GLN A 64 -2.01 -2.90 -8.50
CA GLN A 64 -3.27 -3.53 -8.89
C GLN A 64 -3.46 -4.85 -8.16
N THR A 65 -4.69 -5.10 -7.69
CA THR A 65 -5.07 -6.35 -7.02
C THR A 65 -5.46 -7.45 -8.02
N TYR A 66 -5.58 -8.68 -7.53
CA TYR A 66 -6.22 -9.77 -8.26
C TYR A 66 -7.69 -9.47 -8.53
N GLY A 67 -8.22 -9.96 -9.66
CA GLY A 67 -9.65 -9.99 -9.94
C GLY A 67 -10.13 -8.95 -10.96
N ASN A 68 -11.40 -8.54 -10.83
CA ASN A 68 -12.04 -7.55 -11.69
C ASN A 68 -11.67 -6.13 -11.26
N THR A 69 -10.58 -5.62 -11.82
CA THR A 69 -10.11 -4.26 -11.56
C THR A 69 -10.53 -3.31 -12.66
N VAL A 70 -10.49 -2.00 -12.37
CA VAL A 70 -10.74 -0.95 -13.37
C VAL A 70 -9.77 -1.09 -14.56
N GLY A 71 -8.48 -1.34 -14.26
CA GLY A 71 -7.45 -1.57 -15.28
C GLY A 71 -7.74 -2.80 -16.15
N ALA A 72 -8.13 -3.91 -15.53
CA ALA A 72 -8.47 -5.14 -16.23
C ALA A 72 -9.71 -4.98 -17.10
N TYR A 73 -10.75 -4.28 -16.62
CA TYR A 73 -11.94 -3.97 -17.39
C TYR A 73 -11.59 -3.15 -18.64
N PHE A 74 -10.86 -2.04 -18.51
CA PHE A 74 -10.54 -1.19 -19.67
C PHE A 74 -9.59 -1.87 -20.67
N ASN A 75 -8.76 -2.81 -20.22
CA ASN A 75 -7.83 -3.57 -21.06
C ASN A 75 -8.30 -5.00 -21.37
N ARG A 76 -9.59 -5.29 -21.20
CA ARG A 76 -10.18 -6.63 -21.37
C ARG A 76 -10.08 -7.20 -22.78
N ASN A 77 -9.87 -6.36 -23.78
CA ASN A 77 -9.73 -6.78 -25.17
C ASN A 77 -8.26 -6.83 -25.64
N THR A 78 -7.32 -6.45 -24.78
CA THR A 78 -5.87 -6.40 -25.06
C THR A 78 -5.13 -7.31 -24.08
N THR A 79 -4.53 -6.74 -23.02
CA THR A 79 -3.72 -7.43 -22.02
C THR A 79 -4.48 -8.56 -21.34
N TYR A 80 -5.75 -8.33 -21.00
CA TYR A 80 -6.59 -9.28 -20.26
C TYR A 80 -7.57 -10.03 -21.16
N ARG A 81 -7.27 -10.13 -22.47
CA ARG A 81 -8.15 -10.81 -23.44
C ARG A 81 -8.43 -12.25 -23.06
N TYR A 82 -7.39 -12.99 -22.68
CA TYR A 82 -7.51 -14.42 -22.40
C TYR A 82 -8.03 -14.74 -21.00
N SER A 83 -8.01 -13.77 -20.10
CA SER A 83 -8.60 -13.89 -18.76
C SER A 83 -10.05 -13.38 -18.70
N GLY A 84 -10.61 -12.90 -19.81
CA GLY A 84 -11.96 -12.33 -19.85
C GLY A 84 -12.09 -10.99 -19.11
N GLY A 85 -11.01 -10.22 -19.03
CA GLY A 85 -10.98 -8.96 -18.27
C GLY A 85 -10.71 -9.13 -16.77
N ILE A 86 -10.11 -10.26 -16.36
CA ILE A 86 -9.69 -10.52 -14.98
C ILE A 86 -8.16 -10.40 -14.87
N HIS A 87 -7.67 -9.81 -13.79
CA HIS A 87 -6.25 -9.81 -13.47
C HIS A 87 -5.87 -11.06 -12.66
N PHE A 88 -5.10 -11.98 -13.24
CA PHE A 88 -4.63 -13.22 -12.58
C PHE A 88 -3.31 -13.00 -11.82
N GLY A 89 -3.25 -12.00 -10.97
CA GLY A 89 -2.08 -11.71 -10.15
C GLY A 89 -2.25 -10.46 -9.30
N ILE A 90 -1.15 -10.01 -8.71
CA ILE A 90 -1.05 -8.68 -8.11
C ILE A 90 0.12 -7.95 -8.79
N ASP A 91 -0.05 -6.66 -9.01
CA ASP A 91 1.02 -5.81 -9.52
C ASP A 91 1.60 -5.03 -8.35
N LEU A 92 2.91 -5.20 -8.13
CA LEU A 92 3.67 -4.45 -7.15
C LEU A 92 4.69 -3.60 -7.91
N SER A 93 4.52 -2.28 -7.87
CA SER A 93 5.36 -1.33 -8.58
C SER A 93 6.60 -1.02 -7.75
N ALA A 94 7.79 -1.16 -8.33
CA ALA A 94 9.07 -0.86 -7.68
C ALA A 94 10.05 -0.19 -8.68
N PRO A 95 11.05 0.58 -8.22
CA PRO A 95 12.12 1.10 -9.06
C PRO A 95 12.86 -0.01 -9.82
N CYS A 96 13.35 0.31 -11.02
CA CYS A 96 14.22 -0.59 -11.76
C CYS A 96 15.45 -0.98 -10.93
N GLY A 97 15.81 -2.26 -10.94
CA GLY A 97 16.93 -2.79 -10.16
C GLY A 97 16.58 -3.16 -8.72
N THR A 98 15.33 -2.99 -8.28
CA THR A 98 14.87 -3.53 -6.99
C THR A 98 15.00 -5.06 -6.97
N GLU A 99 15.59 -5.60 -5.91
CA GLU A 99 15.71 -7.04 -5.72
C GLU A 99 14.34 -7.67 -5.47
N ILE A 100 14.07 -8.78 -6.15
CA ILE A 100 12.88 -9.61 -5.96
C ILE A 100 13.31 -10.89 -5.27
N VAL A 101 12.67 -11.19 -4.13
CA VAL A 101 12.93 -12.42 -3.37
C VAL A 101 11.80 -13.43 -3.57
N ALA A 102 12.11 -14.72 -3.47
CA ALA A 102 11.11 -15.77 -3.52
C ALA A 102 10.14 -15.62 -2.34
N ILE A 103 8.84 -15.78 -2.59
CA ILE A 103 7.81 -15.64 -1.56
C ILE A 103 7.87 -16.77 -0.52
N ALA A 104 8.50 -17.90 -0.84
CA ALA A 104 8.73 -19.03 0.04
C ALA A 104 9.85 -19.91 -0.52
N ASP A 105 10.33 -20.88 0.26
CA ASP A 105 11.26 -21.91 -0.21
C ASP A 105 10.64 -22.77 -1.31
N GLY A 106 11.42 -23.09 -2.35
CA GLY A 106 10.92 -23.88 -3.48
C GLY A 106 12.01 -24.27 -4.47
N VAL A 107 11.57 -24.81 -5.61
CA VAL A 107 12.43 -25.24 -6.72
C VAL A 107 12.07 -24.43 -7.95
N VAL A 108 13.06 -23.80 -8.59
CA VAL A 108 12.85 -23.14 -9.88
C VAL A 108 12.44 -24.18 -10.91
N ALA A 109 11.20 -24.09 -11.38
CA ALA A 109 10.64 -25.01 -12.36
C ALA A 109 10.87 -24.51 -13.78
N LEU A 110 10.67 -23.21 -14.03
CA LEU A 110 10.82 -22.60 -15.35
C LEU A 110 11.42 -21.18 -15.23
N VAL A 111 12.20 -20.81 -16.24
CA VAL A 111 12.77 -19.47 -16.44
C VAL A 111 12.36 -19.01 -17.83
N ASP A 112 11.84 -17.78 -17.93
CA ASP A 112 11.38 -17.15 -19.18
C ASP A 112 10.43 -18.06 -19.97
N ALA A 113 9.43 -18.60 -19.28
CA ALA A 113 8.41 -19.43 -19.90
C ALA A 113 7.59 -18.59 -20.89
N THR A 114 7.41 -19.13 -22.09
CA THR A 114 6.62 -18.49 -23.16
C THR A 114 5.17 -18.92 -23.17
N ALA A 115 4.86 -20.07 -22.54
CA ALA A 115 3.52 -20.63 -22.46
C ALA A 115 2.74 -20.19 -21.21
N TYR A 116 3.45 -19.76 -20.15
CA TYR A 116 2.88 -19.42 -18.85
C TYR A 116 3.59 -18.21 -18.25
N GLY A 117 2.92 -17.49 -17.34
CA GLY A 117 3.48 -16.30 -16.69
C GLY A 117 3.32 -15.01 -17.50
N SER A 118 3.72 -13.89 -16.89
CA SER A 118 3.73 -12.58 -17.56
C SER A 118 5.03 -12.40 -18.35
N LEU A 119 4.95 -11.88 -19.57
CA LEU A 119 6.12 -11.52 -20.37
C LEU A 119 6.62 -10.12 -19.98
N PRO A 120 7.89 -9.76 -20.20
CA PRO A 120 8.91 -10.46 -21.01
C PRO A 120 9.74 -11.51 -20.26
N HIS A 121 9.98 -11.30 -18.95
CA HIS A 121 10.74 -12.22 -18.11
C HIS A 121 9.86 -12.74 -16.99
N ASN A 122 9.92 -14.04 -16.73
CA ASN A 122 9.19 -14.66 -15.63
C ASN A 122 9.98 -15.82 -15.04
N LEU A 123 9.65 -16.11 -13.78
CA LEU A 123 10.21 -17.21 -13.02
C LEU A 123 9.05 -17.97 -12.37
N ILE A 124 9.01 -19.28 -12.58
CA ILE A 124 8.03 -20.16 -11.95
C ILE A 124 8.78 -20.97 -10.90
N ILE A 125 8.31 -20.91 -9.65
CA ILE A 125 8.86 -21.65 -8.52
C ILE A 125 7.78 -22.61 -8.02
N ASP A 126 8.12 -23.89 -7.96
CA ASP A 126 7.28 -24.91 -7.35
C ASP A 126 7.58 -24.97 -5.85
N HIS A 127 6.53 -25.03 -5.04
CA HIS A 127 6.62 -25.13 -3.58
C HIS A 127 6.08 -26.49 -3.10
N PRO A 128 6.70 -27.63 -3.48
CA PRO A 128 6.12 -28.96 -3.28
C PRO A 128 5.87 -29.34 -1.82
N GLN A 129 6.52 -28.64 -0.88
CA GLN A 129 6.33 -28.86 0.55
C GLN A 129 5.16 -28.04 1.15
N LEU A 130 4.56 -27.13 0.37
CA LEU A 130 3.54 -26.18 0.83
C LEU A 130 2.13 -26.44 0.26
N GLY A 131 1.97 -27.40 -0.67
CA GLY A 131 0.70 -27.80 -1.29
C GLY A 131 0.48 -27.20 -2.67
#